data_AF-A0A349YKJ3-F1
#
_entry.id   AF-A0A349YKJ3-F1
#
_cell.length_a   1.000
_cell.length_b   1.000
_cell.length_c   1.000
_cell.angle_alpha   90.00
_cell.angle_beta   90.00
_cell.angle_gamma   90.00
#
_symmetry.space_group_name_H-M   'P 1'
#
loop_
_entity.id
_entity.type
_entity.pdbx_description
1 polymer ?
#
loop_
_entity_poly.entity_id
_entity_poly.type
_entity_poly.pdbx_seq_one_letter_code
_entity_poly.pdbx_strand_id
1 'polypeptide(L)'
;MNNVESNWGSWTPSEQLKTDNLEELLQMCPKNKTIVDNLIIAWSKINSSKYKKICCSISGGSDSDIMLDLVWRCDKNNKVSYVWFDTGLEYQATKDHLKYLEEKYGIQIVRYKAI
;
A
#
# COMPACT_ATOMS: atom_id res chain seq x y z
N MET A 1 31.83 -22.67 12.54
CA MET A 1 31.29 -21.55 11.75
C MET A 1 29.83 -21.86 11.52
N ASN A 2 28.94 -21.25 12.30
CA ASN A 2 27.52 -21.53 12.25
C ASN A 2 26.93 -20.79 11.04
N ASN A 3 26.44 -21.54 10.07
CA ASN A 3 25.60 -21.00 9.00
C ASN A 3 24.32 -20.44 9.63
N VAL A 4 24.17 -19.12 9.58
CA VAL A 4 22.89 -18.47 9.83
C VAL A 4 22.07 -18.72 8.58
N GLU A 5 21.22 -19.74 8.61
CA GLU A 5 20.20 -19.95 7.60
C GLU A 5 19.35 -18.69 7.51
N SER A 6 19.39 -18.05 6.36
CA SER A 6 18.53 -16.92 6.04
C SER A 6 17.10 -17.42 5.93
N ASN A 7 16.34 -17.26 7.00
CA ASN A 7 14.89 -17.44 7.04
C ASN A 7 14.18 -16.39 6.16
N TRP A 8 14.33 -16.51 4.84
CA TRP A 8 13.37 -15.96 3.89
C TRP A 8 12.24 -16.98 3.78
N GLY A 9 11.35 -16.96 4.77
CA GLY A 9 10.15 -17.79 4.79
C GLY A 9 9.34 -17.59 3.50
N SER A 10 8.81 -18.68 2.97
CA SER A 10 7.91 -18.70 1.82
C SER A 10 6.69 -17.81 2.09
N TRP A 11 6.61 -16.66 1.45
CA TRP A 11 5.46 -15.76 1.56
C TRP A 11 4.33 -16.28 0.66
N THR A 12 3.17 -16.55 1.26
CA THR A 12 1.92 -16.78 0.53
C THR A 12 1.15 -15.45 0.47
N PRO A 13 0.51 -15.09 -0.64
CA PRO A 13 -0.25 -13.84 -0.79
C PRO A 13 -1.41 -13.61 0.22
N SER A 14 -1.66 -14.55 1.13
CA SER A 14 -2.83 -14.59 2.02
C SER A 14 -2.69 -13.87 3.37
N GLU A 15 -1.61 -13.16 3.67
CA GLU A 15 -1.38 -12.59 5.03
C GLU A 15 -1.63 -11.08 5.18
N GLN A 16 -2.33 -10.44 4.25
CA GLN A 16 -2.74 -9.04 4.41
C GLN A 16 -4.22 -8.94 4.76
N LEU A 17 -4.50 -8.78 6.06
CA LEU A 17 -5.86 -8.55 6.55
C LEU A 17 -6.21 -7.07 6.37
N LYS A 18 -7.31 -6.84 5.64
CA LYS A 18 -8.02 -5.57 5.60
C LYS A 18 -9.19 -5.66 6.57
N THR A 19 -9.37 -4.63 7.39
CA THR A 19 -10.47 -4.54 8.36
C THR A 19 -11.25 -3.25 8.16
N ASP A 20 -12.55 -3.32 8.41
CA ASP A 20 -13.44 -2.17 8.37
C ASP A 20 -13.52 -1.45 9.72
N ASN A 21 -12.75 -1.91 10.72
CA ASN A 21 -12.69 -1.40 12.08
C ASN A 21 -11.31 -0.79 12.40
N LEU A 22 -11.31 0.46 12.86
CA LEU A 22 -10.09 1.16 13.26
C LEU A 22 -9.39 0.51 14.47
N GLU A 23 -10.14 -0.03 15.43
CA GLU A 23 -9.57 -0.65 16.63
C GLU A 23 -8.78 -1.91 16.29
N GLU A 24 -9.32 -2.75 15.42
CA GLU A 24 -8.62 -3.94 14.91
C GLU A 24 -7.36 -3.56 14.13
N LEU A 25 -7.45 -2.53 13.30
CA LEU A 25 -6.31 -2.02 12.55
C LEU A 25 -5.20 -1.48 13.47
N LEU A 26 -5.57 -0.80 14.56
CA LEU A 26 -4.64 -0.29 15.56
C LEU A 26 -3.97 -1.41 16.37
N GLN A 27 -4.65 -2.54 16.60
CA GLN A 27 -4.05 -3.70 17.27
C GLN A 27 -2.95 -4.36 16.42
N MET A 28 -3.08 -4.30 15.10
CA MET A 28 -2.08 -4.81 14.16
C MET A 28 -0.91 -3.83 13.93
N CYS A 29 -1.06 -2.57 14.36
CA CYS A 29 -0.06 -1.53 14.14
C CYS A 29 1.13 -1.70 15.10
N PRO A 30 2.38 -1.47 14.66
CA PRO A 30 3.53 -1.38 15.55
C PRO A 30 3.27 -0.35 16.66
N LYS A 31 3.77 -0.63 17.88
CA LYS A 31 3.65 0.25 19.06
C LYS A 31 4.60 1.46 18.95
N ASN A 32 4.37 2.29 17.94
CA ASN A 32 5.09 3.54 17.69
C ASN A 32 4.08 4.67 17.53
N LYS A 33 4.24 5.73 18.33
CA LYS A 33 3.28 6.85 18.37
C LYS A 33 3.10 7.51 17.00
N THR A 34 4.18 7.76 16.28
CA THR A 34 4.14 8.43 14.96
C THR A 34 3.38 7.59 13.94
N ILE A 35 3.59 6.27 13.93
CA ILE A 35 2.87 5.37 13.03
C ILE A 35 1.38 5.36 13.37
N VAL A 36 1.04 5.24 14.65
CA VAL A 36 -0.35 5.23 15.13
C VAL A 36 -1.07 6.55 14.79
N ASP A 37 -0.44 7.70 15.05
CA ASP A 37 -1.02 9.01 14.75
C ASP A 37 -1.30 9.15 13.24
N ASN A 38 -0.35 8.78 12.39
CA ASN A 38 -0.52 8.83 10.94
C ASN A 38 -1.63 7.90 10.45
N LEU A 39 -1.76 6.71 11.05
CA LEU A 39 -2.83 5.76 10.73
C LEU A 39 -4.21 6.31 11.10
N ILE A 40 -4.36 6.92 12.28
CA ILE A 40 -5.62 7.55 12.71
C ILE A 40 -6.01 8.69 11.77
N ILE A 41 -5.04 9.53 11.38
CA ILE A 41 -5.27 10.63 10.44
C ILE A 41 -5.69 10.10 9.07
N ALA A 42 -4.96 9.11 8.54
CA ALA A 42 -5.27 8.49 7.25
C ALA A 42 -6.68 7.88 7.26
N TRP A 43 -7.01 7.09 8.28
CA TRP A 43 -8.35 6.52 8.46
C TRP A 43 -9.44 7.59 8.46
N SER A 44 -9.26 8.65 9.25
CA SER A 44 -10.24 9.74 9.38
C SER A 44 -10.47 10.46 8.05
N LYS A 45 -9.40 10.75 7.30
CA LYS A 45 -9.49 11.44 6.01
C LYS A 45 -10.06 10.54 4.91
N ILE A 46 -9.52 9.33 4.76
CA ILE A 46 -9.94 8.39 3.72
C ILE A 46 -11.41 8.03 3.92
N ASN A 47 -11.86 7.77 5.15
CA ASN A 47 -13.23 7.34 5.41
C ASN A 47 -14.24 8.49 5.58
N SER A 48 -13.78 9.75 5.52
CA SER A 48 -14.68 10.89 5.55
C SER A 48 -15.56 10.96 4.30
N SER A 49 -16.84 11.31 4.48
CA SER A 49 -17.77 11.59 3.39
C SER A 49 -17.42 12.85 2.57
N LYS A 50 -16.50 13.68 3.08
CA LYS A 50 -16.02 14.90 2.39
C LYS A 50 -15.19 14.58 1.14
N TYR A 51 -14.46 13.47 1.13
CA TYR A 51 -13.57 13.11 0.02
C TYR A 51 -14.17 11.95 -0.78
N LYS A 52 -14.79 12.28 -1.91
CA LYS A 52 -15.51 11.30 -2.75
C LYS A 52 -14.60 10.54 -3.72
N LYS A 53 -13.53 11.19 -4.16
CA LYS A 53 -12.52 10.64 -5.07
C LYS A 53 -11.15 10.90 -4.48
N ILE A 54 -10.40 9.84 -4.23
CA ILE A 54 -9.03 9.91 -3.69
C ILE A 54 -8.14 9.18 -4.68
N CYS A 55 -7.00 9.76 -4.99
CA CYS A 55 -6.00 9.18 -5.88
C CYS A 55 -4.72 8.94 -5.09
N CYS A 56 -4.15 7.74 -5.21
CA CYS A 56 -2.85 7.38 -4.66
C CYS A 56 -1.91 7.08 -5.83
N SER A 57 -0.93 7.95 -6.05
CA SER A 57 0.10 7.74 -7.06
C SER A 57 1.18 6.83 -6.52
N ILE A 58 1.42 5.71 -7.21
CA ILE A 58 2.47 4.75 -6.90
C ILE A 58 3.62 5.07 -7.84
N SER A 59 4.83 5.32 -7.33
CA SER A 59 6.01 5.58 -8.17
C SER A 59 6.80 4.30 -8.48
N GLY A 60 6.56 3.24 -7.71
CA GLY A 60 7.34 2.01 -7.72
C GLY A 60 8.60 2.09 -6.85
N GLY A 61 8.72 3.13 -6.01
CA GLY A 61 9.74 3.24 -4.97
C GLY A 61 9.19 2.94 -3.58
N SER A 62 10.09 2.63 -2.65
CA SER A 62 9.79 2.22 -1.26
C SER A 62 8.81 3.15 -0.53
N ASP A 63 8.97 4.47 -0.65
CA ASP A 63 8.07 5.42 0.03
C ASP A 63 6.63 5.29 -0.47
N SER A 64 6.44 5.07 -1.77
CA SER A 64 5.12 4.88 -2.35
C SER A 64 4.50 3.53 -1.99
N ASP A 65 5.33 2.51 -1.72
CA ASP A 65 4.85 1.21 -1.23
C ASP A 65 4.30 1.32 0.20
N ILE A 66 4.96 2.09 1.07
CA ILE A 66 4.46 2.38 2.42
C ILE A 66 3.14 3.14 2.35
N MET A 67 3.05 4.14 1.47
CA MET A 67 1.81 4.89 1.25
C MET A 67 0.69 3.99 0.71
N LEU A 68 0.99 3.09 -0.22
CA LEU A 68 0.04 2.10 -0.73
C LEU A 68 -0.50 1.23 0.40
N ASP A 69 0.37 0.65 1.24
CA ASP A 69 -0.03 -0.21 2.34
C ASP A 69 -0.95 0.52 3.34
N LEU A 70 -0.55 1.73 3.75
CA LEU A 70 -1.33 2.56 4.67
C LEU A 70 -2.72 2.89 4.10
N VAL A 71 -2.76 3.33 2.84
CA VAL A 71 -3.99 3.73 2.16
C VAL A 71 -4.90 2.53 1.95
N TRP A 72 -4.35 1.40 1.48
CA TRP A 72 -5.12 0.18 1.24
C TRP A 72 -5.76 -0.37 2.51
N ARG A 73 -5.03 -0.35 3.64
CA ARG A 73 -5.55 -0.76 4.95
C ARG A 73 -6.65 0.18 5.46
N CYS A 74 -6.51 1.47 5.22
CA CYS A 74 -7.47 2.47 5.71
C CYS A 74 -8.71 2.62 4.82
N ASP A 75 -8.65 2.24 3.54
CA ASP A 75 -9.74 2.42 2.58
C ASP A 75 -10.77 1.28 2.66
N LYS A 76 -11.56 1.25 3.72
CA LYS A 76 -12.57 0.20 3.97
C LYS A 76 -13.60 0.05 2.84
N ASN A 77 -13.85 1.12 2.09
CA ASN A 77 -14.86 1.15 1.02
C ASN A 77 -14.25 0.94 -0.39
N ASN A 78 -12.96 0.65 -0.50
CA ASN A 78 -12.25 0.47 -1.78
C ASN A 78 -12.49 1.62 -2.78
N LYS A 79 -12.54 2.87 -2.31
CA LYS A 79 -12.82 4.04 -3.17
C LYS A 79 -11.58 4.75 -3.70
N VAL A 80 -10.39 4.39 -3.21
CA VAL A 80 -9.13 5.00 -3.66
C VAL A 80 -8.74 4.43 -5.02
N SER A 81 -8.42 5.31 -5.96
CA SER A 81 -7.83 4.92 -7.24
C SER A 81 -6.31 4.95 -7.16
N TYR A 82 -5.67 3.85 -7.57
CA TYR A 82 -4.22 3.74 -7.64
C TYR A 82 -3.76 4.03 -9.07
N VAL A 83 -2.75 4.87 -9.21
CA VAL A 83 -2.24 5.30 -10.53
C VAL A 83 -0.73 5.24 -10.58
N TRP A 84 -0.17 5.00 -11.76
CA TRP A 84 1.25 5.14 -12.04
C TRP A 84 1.42 5.94 -13.34
N PHE A 85 2.44 6.79 -13.37
CA PHE A 85 2.77 7.63 -14.52
C PHE A 85 4.07 7.12 -15.15
N ASP A 86 3.98 6.64 -16.39
CA ASP A 86 5.09 6.20 -17.22
C ASP A 86 5.78 7.42 -17.81
N THR A 87 7.00 7.76 -17.35
CA THR A 87 7.79 8.83 -17.95
C THR A 87 8.61 8.35 -19.15
N GLY A 88 8.62 7.04 -19.40
CA GLY A 88 9.46 6.41 -20.40
C GLY A 88 10.91 6.18 -19.94
N LEU A 89 11.26 6.58 -18.70
CA LEU A 89 12.60 6.44 -18.13
C LEU A 89 12.71 5.31 -17.10
N GLU A 90 11.59 4.70 -16.71
CA GLU A 90 11.56 3.67 -15.67
C GLU A 90 12.10 2.33 -16.17
N TYR A 91 12.88 1.68 -15.30
CA TYR A 91 13.42 0.36 -15.55
C TYR A 91 12.31 -0.71 -15.60
N GLN A 92 12.58 -1.81 -16.30
CA GLN A 92 11.67 -2.96 -16.31
C GLN A 92 11.38 -3.48 -14.89
N ALA A 93 12.37 -3.43 -13.99
CA ALA A 93 12.19 -3.79 -12.58
C ALA A 93 11.08 -2.98 -11.89
N THR A 94 10.91 -1.70 -12.23
CA THR A 94 9.80 -0.88 -11.70
C THR A 94 8.45 -1.40 -12.20
N LYS A 95 8.36 -1.78 -13.47
CA LYS A 95 7.13 -2.32 -14.08
C LYS A 95 6.75 -3.67 -13.49
N ASP A 96 7.75 -4.52 -13.26
CA ASP A 96 7.58 -5.82 -12.61
C ASP A 96 7.16 -5.66 -11.15
N HIS A 97 7.74 -4.69 -10.45
CA HIS A 97 7.36 -4.36 -9.07
C HIS A 97 5.91 -3.85 -8.97
N LEU A 98 5.47 -2.98 -9.89
CA LEU A 98 4.07 -2.54 -9.94
C LEU A 98 3.11 -3.72 -10.13
N LYS A 99 3.47 -4.70 -10.97
CA LYS A 99 2.68 -5.92 -11.16
C LYS A 99 2.63 -6.76 -9.87
N TYR A 100 3.76 -6.89 -9.18
CA TYR A 100 3.80 -7.54 -7.87
C TYR A 100 2.87 -6.85 -6.86
N LEU A 101 2.84 -5.51 -6.83
CA LEU A 101 1.94 -4.76 -5.94
C LEU A 101 0.47 -4.96 -6.29
N GLU A 102 0.11 -4.99 -7.59
CA GLU A 102 -1.25 -5.30 -8.05
C GLU A 102 -1.70 -6.68 -7.56
N GLU A 103 -0.85 -7.70 -7.73
CA GLU A 103 -1.12 -9.07 -7.30
C GLU A 103 -1.21 -9.19 -5.77
N LYS A 104 -0.29 -8.56 -5.05
CA LYS A 104 -0.21 -8.59 -3.58
C LYS A 104 -1.43 -7.98 -2.92
N TYR A 105 -1.85 -6.80 -3.37
CA TYR A 105 -2.95 -6.06 -2.76
C TYR A 105 -4.32 -6.34 -3.41
N GLY A 106 -4.36 -7.11 -4.50
CA GLY A 106 -5.58 -7.38 -5.26
C GLY A 106 -6.18 -6.11 -5.86
N ILE A 107 -5.34 -5.20 -6.36
CA ILE A 107 -5.75 -3.89 -6.90
C ILE A 107 -5.37 -3.75 -8.38
N GLN A 108 -5.97 -2.76 -9.03
CA GLN A 108 -5.55 -2.30 -10.35
C GLN A 108 -4.82 -0.95 -10.23
N ILE A 109 -3.60 -0.86 -10.76
CA ILE A 109 -2.86 0.39 -10.91
C ILE A 109 -3.09 0.92 -12.33
N VAL A 110 -3.80 2.04 -12.44
CA VAL A 110 -4.09 2.67 -13.73
C VAL A 110 -2.84 3.37 -14.25
N ARG A 111 -2.43 3.04 -15.48
CA ARG A 111 -1.18 3.51 -16.09
C ARG A 111 -1.48 4.68 -17.03
N TYR A 112 -0.78 5.80 -16.83
CA TYR A 112 -0.84 6.98 -17.70
C TYR A 112 0.53 7.25 -18.29
N LYS A 113 0.60 7.65 -19.56
CA LYS A 113 1.86 8.15 -20.12
C LYS A 113 2.03 9.62 -19.77
N ALA A 114 3.14 9.96 -19.10
CA ALA A 114 3.62 11.33 -19.06
C ALA A 114 4.19 11.64 -20.44
N ILE A 115 3.77 12.76 -21.02
CA ILE A 115 3.93 13.14 -22.44
C ILE A 115 5.40 13.06 -22.89
#